data_AF-A0A498J433-F1
#
_entry.id   AF-A0A498J433-F1
#
_cell.length_a   1.000
_cell.length_b   1.000
_cell.length_c   1.000
_cell.angle_alpha   90.00
_cell.angle_beta   90.00
_cell.angle_gamma   90.00
#
_symmetry.space_group_name_H-M   'P 1'
#
loop_
_entity.id
_entity.type
_entity.pdbx_description
1 polymer ?
#
loop_
_entity_poly.entity_id
_entity_poly.type
_entity_poly.pdbx_seq_one_letter_code
_entity_poly.pdbx_strand_id
1 'polypeptide(L)'
;MKKAYEFSTLCELDVCMTICGPKQTGRPPELHTWPENQNEASTMSKPAKKMLHLSDLLMDRQTKVYVDTYRARKEMYEAKYPTWDERIESLSENRLEALLNSLDAKLESGKRTLLHKRNQSAEHYQHICSSSQSRPCNYYKQDQVNHQEEDKKPMMICSSLLIIIIIIIISSLLIESIVQMNILSNLLSTLQLSVGPSSSNSELPFEGQHINFNNPMMIQKRWRT
;
A
#
# COMPACT_ATOMS: atom_id res chain seq x y z
N MET A 1 -18.17 -36.16 -24.66
CA MET A 1 -17.71 -37.32 -23.86
C MET A 1 -16.25 -37.73 -24.08
N LYS A 2 -15.59 -37.46 -25.23
CA LYS A 2 -14.19 -37.86 -25.51
C LYS A 2 -13.19 -37.59 -24.39
N LYS A 3 -13.25 -36.41 -23.75
CA LYS A 3 -12.33 -36.03 -22.65
C LYS A 3 -12.48 -36.89 -21.40
N ALA A 4 -13.70 -37.31 -21.05
CA ALA A 4 -13.94 -38.19 -19.91
C ALA A 4 -13.36 -39.59 -20.17
N TYR A 5 -13.51 -40.11 -21.40
CA TYR A 5 -12.90 -41.37 -21.82
C TYR A 5 -11.37 -41.31 -21.80
N GLU A 6 -10.78 -40.27 -22.39
CA GLU A 6 -9.32 -40.05 -22.35
C GLU A 6 -8.81 -39.98 -20.90
N PHE A 7 -9.49 -39.22 -20.04
CA PHE A 7 -9.10 -39.06 -18.65
C PHE A 7 -9.20 -40.38 -17.86
N SER A 8 -10.29 -41.13 -18.03
CA SER A 8 -10.46 -42.45 -17.42
C SER A 8 -9.38 -43.43 -17.87
N THR A 9 -9.07 -43.46 -19.17
CA THR A 9 -8.07 -44.38 -19.75
C THR A 9 -6.65 -44.01 -19.35
N LEU A 10 -6.29 -42.73 -19.41
CA LEU A 10 -4.92 -42.27 -19.15
C LEU A 10 -4.55 -42.27 -17.65
N CYS A 11 -5.55 -42.07 -16.79
CA CYS A 11 -5.33 -42.03 -15.34
C CYS A 11 -5.75 -43.32 -14.63
N GLU A 12 -6.32 -44.29 -15.35
CA GLU A 12 -6.89 -45.53 -14.79
C GLU A 12 -7.89 -45.23 -13.67
N LEU A 13 -8.76 -44.25 -13.90
CA LEU A 13 -9.76 -43.78 -12.93
C LEU A 13 -11.19 -44.06 -13.44
N ASP A 14 -12.04 -44.42 -12.50
CA ASP A 14 -13.49 -44.48 -12.65
C ASP A 14 -14.06 -43.05 -12.71
N VAL A 15 -14.52 -42.64 -13.90
CA VAL A 15 -15.01 -41.28 -14.16
C VAL A 15 -16.49 -41.33 -14.50
N CYS A 16 -17.30 -40.54 -13.82
CA CYS A 16 -18.69 -40.31 -14.18
C CYS A 16 -18.88 -38.83 -14.50
N MET A 17 -19.46 -38.52 -15.66
CA MET A 17 -19.75 -37.16 -16.08
C MET A 17 -21.22 -37.00 -16.43
N THR A 18 -21.86 -36.01 -15.82
CA THR A 18 -23.27 -35.69 -16.05
C THR A 18 -23.39 -34.27 -16.59
N ILE A 19 -24.04 -34.13 -17.73
CA ILE A 19 -24.32 -32.86 -18.40
C ILE A 19 -25.82 -32.60 -18.30
N CYS A 20 -26.19 -31.55 -17.59
CA CYS A 20 -27.57 -31.10 -17.48
C CYS A 20 -27.80 -29.94 -18.46
N GLY A 21 -28.71 -30.13 -19.40
CA GLY A 21 -29.17 -29.10 -20.32
C GLY A 21 -29.97 -27.99 -19.62
N PRO A 22 -30.25 -26.87 -20.31
CA PRO A 22 -31.03 -25.78 -19.75
C PRO A 22 -32.44 -26.23 -19.38
N LYS A 23 -32.98 -25.68 -18.29
CA LYS A 23 -34.36 -25.92 -17.86
C LYS A 23 -35.31 -25.26 -18.87
N GLN A 24 -36.13 -26.04 -19.57
CA GLN A 24 -37.20 -25.52 -20.43
C GLN A 24 -38.53 -25.59 -19.67
N THR A 25 -39.36 -24.56 -19.77
CA THR A 25 -40.67 -24.53 -19.11
C THR A 25 -41.54 -25.68 -19.65
N GLY A 26 -41.91 -26.63 -18.78
CA GLY A 26 -42.76 -27.77 -19.13
C GLY A 26 -42.03 -29.01 -19.65
N ARG A 27 -40.69 -29.03 -19.75
CA ARG A 27 -39.91 -30.21 -20.15
C ARG A 27 -38.81 -30.53 -19.11
N PRO A 28 -38.60 -31.81 -18.76
CA PRO A 28 -37.43 -32.21 -17.98
C PRO A 28 -36.13 -31.74 -18.66
N PRO A 29 -35.12 -31.30 -17.89
CA PRO A 29 -33.80 -30.98 -18.44
C PRO A 29 -33.24 -32.17 -19.20
N GLU A 30 -32.70 -31.92 -20.38
CA GLU A 30 -31.99 -32.94 -21.15
C GLU A 30 -30.76 -33.38 -20.35
N LEU A 31 -30.67 -34.67 -20.04
CA LEU A 31 -29.61 -35.25 -19.20
C LEU A 31 -28.76 -36.19 -20.03
N HIS A 32 -27.48 -35.86 -20.16
CA HIS A 32 -26.49 -36.71 -20.82
C HIS A 32 -25.47 -37.19 -19.79
N THR A 33 -25.32 -38.51 -19.65
CA THR A 33 -24.39 -39.12 -18.69
C THR A 33 -23.34 -39.97 -19.41
N TRP A 34 -22.12 -39.98 -18.89
CA TRP A 34 -21.07 -40.91 -19.26
C TRP A 34 -20.57 -41.63 -18.00
N PRO A 35 -20.45 -42.97 -18.01
CA PRO A 35 -20.84 -43.90 -19.07
C PRO A 35 -22.35 -43.88 -19.37
N GLU A 36 -22.74 -44.30 -20.58
CA GLU A 36 -24.15 -44.30 -21.01
C GLU A 36 -24.96 -45.37 -20.25
N ASN A 37 -24.29 -46.42 -19.76
CA ASN A 37 -24.90 -47.44 -18.92
C ASN A 37 -25.17 -46.91 -17.50
N GLN A 38 -26.46 -46.74 -17.17
CA GLN A 38 -26.92 -46.28 -15.86
C GLN A 38 -26.51 -47.21 -14.70
N ASN A 39 -26.31 -48.51 -14.96
CA ASN A 39 -25.91 -49.47 -13.93
C ASN A 39 -24.44 -49.30 -13.52
N GLU A 40 -23.58 -48.90 -14.46
CA GLU A 40 -22.16 -48.57 -14.21
C GLU A 40 -22.03 -47.19 -13.55
N ALA A 41 -22.84 -46.22 -13.97
CA ALA A 41 -22.85 -44.89 -13.37
C ALA A 41 -23.36 -44.89 -11.90
N SER A 42 -24.35 -45.73 -11.59
CA SER A 42 -24.92 -45.83 -10.23
C SER A 42 -24.00 -46.53 -9.23
N THR A 43 -23.19 -47.50 -9.67
CA THR A 43 -22.19 -48.17 -8.82
C THR A 43 -20.97 -47.29 -8.50
N MET A 44 -20.64 -46.35 -9.39
CA MET A 44 -19.59 -45.34 -9.16
C MET A 44 -20.05 -44.16 -8.29
N SER A 45 -21.35 -43.92 -8.17
CA SER A 45 -21.94 -42.82 -7.40
C SER A 45 -21.93 -43.12 -5.90
N LYS A 46 -20.74 -43.05 -5.29
CA LYS A 46 -20.61 -42.92 -3.83
C LYS A 46 -20.82 -41.45 -3.46
N PRO A 47 -21.47 -41.13 -2.32
CA PRO A 47 -21.64 -39.74 -1.90
C PRO A 47 -20.27 -39.06 -1.81
N ALA A 48 -20.11 -37.97 -2.58
CA ALA A 48 -18.84 -37.27 -2.68
C ALA A 48 -18.45 -36.71 -1.31
N LYS A 49 -17.23 -37.03 -0.84
CA LYS A 49 -16.69 -36.47 0.41
C LYS A 49 -16.53 -34.95 0.37
N LYS A 50 -16.34 -34.38 -0.84
CA LYS A 50 -16.28 -32.93 -1.11
C LYS A 50 -16.80 -32.65 -2.51
N MET A 51 -17.77 -31.76 -2.63
CA MET A 51 -18.17 -31.14 -3.88
C MET A 51 -17.35 -29.86 -4.05
N LEU A 52 -16.60 -29.74 -5.16
CA LEU A 52 -15.82 -28.55 -5.47
C LEU A 52 -16.44 -27.85 -6.67
N HIS A 53 -16.84 -26.60 -6.49
CA HIS A 53 -17.36 -25.79 -7.58
C HIS A 53 -16.18 -25.19 -8.37
N LEU A 54 -16.26 -25.22 -9.71
CA LEU A 54 -15.17 -24.73 -10.56
C LEU A 54 -14.88 -23.25 -10.32
N SER A 55 -15.92 -22.44 -10.07
CA SER A 55 -15.74 -21.01 -9.78
C SER A 55 -14.89 -20.78 -8.54
N ASP A 56 -15.11 -21.56 -7.48
CA ASP A 56 -14.38 -21.43 -6.22
C ASP A 56 -12.90 -21.79 -6.44
N LEU A 57 -12.64 -22.88 -7.18
CA LEU A 57 -11.29 -23.29 -7.54
C LEU A 57 -10.56 -22.22 -8.39
N LEU A 58 -11.25 -21.58 -9.33
CA LEU A 58 -10.67 -20.53 -10.17
C LEU A 58 -10.39 -19.26 -9.36
N MET A 59 -11.32 -18.85 -8.49
CA MET A 59 -11.15 -17.74 -7.56
C MET A 59 -9.96 -17.96 -6.62
N ASP A 60 -9.84 -19.14 -6.04
CA ASP A 60 -8.72 -19.50 -5.16
C ASP A 60 -7.38 -19.41 -5.90
N ARG A 61 -7.32 -19.94 -7.14
CA ARG A 61 -6.13 -19.85 -7.98
C ARG A 61 -5.78 -18.41 -8.33
N GLN A 62 -6.78 -17.60 -8.68
CA GLN A 62 -6.57 -16.19 -9.00
C GLN A 62 -6.05 -15.41 -7.80
N THR A 63 -6.67 -15.60 -6.63
CA THR A 63 -6.22 -15.01 -5.37
C THR A 63 -4.78 -15.42 -5.05
N LYS A 64 -4.44 -16.70 -5.20
CA LYS A 64 -3.08 -17.19 -4.97
C LYS A 64 -2.07 -16.51 -5.89
N VAL A 65 -2.35 -16.47 -7.20
CA VAL A 65 -1.48 -15.80 -8.17
C VAL A 65 -1.29 -14.32 -7.83
N TYR A 66 -2.36 -13.63 -7.44
CA TYR A 66 -2.30 -12.24 -7.03
C TYR A 66 -1.43 -12.05 -5.79
N VAL A 67 -1.64 -12.84 -4.74
CA VAL A 67 -0.87 -12.78 -3.48
C VAL A 67 0.61 -13.07 -3.73
N ASP A 68 0.92 -14.11 -4.50
CA ASP A 68 2.30 -14.49 -4.79
C ASP A 68 3.00 -13.42 -5.62
N THR A 69 2.31 -12.83 -6.61
CA THR A 69 2.83 -11.71 -7.42
C THR A 69 3.08 -10.47 -6.57
N TYR A 70 2.12 -10.13 -5.69
CA TYR A 70 2.26 -8.99 -4.79
C TYR A 70 3.44 -9.18 -3.84
N ARG A 71 3.56 -10.36 -3.22
CA ARG A 71 4.67 -10.70 -2.32
C ARG A 71 6.02 -10.62 -3.03
N ALA A 72 6.14 -11.23 -4.21
CA ALA A 72 7.38 -11.19 -4.99
C ALA A 72 7.79 -9.76 -5.36
N ARG A 73 6.83 -8.90 -5.74
CA ARG A 73 7.10 -7.48 -6.02
C ARG A 73 7.55 -6.75 -4.76
N LYS A 74 6.89 -6.99 -3.63
CA LYS A 74 7.26 -6.39 -2.34
C LYS A 74 8.68 -6.76 -1.95
N GLU A 75 9.01 -8.06 -1.96
CA GLU A 75 10.35 -8.55 -1.63
C GLU A 75 11.42 -7.97 -2.58
N MET A 76 11.12 -7.88 -3.87
CA MET A 76 12.00 -7.23 -4.85
C MET A 76 12.23 -5.75 -4.53
N TYR A 77 11.17 -5.00 -4.17
CA TYR A 77 11.29 -3.59 -3.81
C TYR A 77 12.07 -3.39 -2.51
N GLU A 78 11.82 -4.20 -1.48
CA GLU A 78 12.54 -4.15 -0.21
C GLU A 78 14.03 -4.47 -0.39
N ALA A 79 14.37 -5.43 -1.25
CA ALA A 79 15.75 -5.76 -1.57
C ALA A 79 16.46 -4.65 -2.39
N LYS A 80 15.74 -4.02 -3.33
CA LYS A 80 16.30 -2.99 -4.20
C LYS A 80 16.39 -1.61 -3.53
N TYR A 81 15.46 -1.32 -2.63
CA TYR A 81 15.32 -0.03 -1.96
C TYR A 81 15.19 -0.27 -0.45
N PRO A 82 16.31 -0.42 0.27
CA PRO A 82 16.28 -0.56 1.73
C PRO A 82 15.63 0.67 2.38
N THR A 83 14.96 0.46 3.51
CA THR A 83 14.12 1.48 4.17
C THR A 83 14.93 2.65 4.75
N TRP A 84 16.19 2.39 5.13
CA TRP A 84 17.07 3.40 5.71
C TRP A 84 18.53 3.05 5.43
N ASP A 85 19.37 4.07 5.33
CA ASP A 85 20.81 3.93 5.24
C ASP A 85 21.43 4.59 6.47
N GLU A 86 21.98 3.77 7.38
CA GLU A 86 22.60 4.22 8.63
C GLU A 86 23.70 5.27 8.41
N ARG A 87 24.32 5.29 7.21
CA ARG A 87 25.35 6.28 6.87
C ARG A 87 24.81 7.70 6.85
N ILE A 88 23.51 7.90 6.62
CA ILE A 88 22.87 9.22 6.62
C ILE A 88 22.97 9.88 7.99
N GLU A 89 22.91 9.11 9.08
CA GLU A 89 23.01 9.63 10.46
C GLU A 89 24.40 10.19 10.78
N SER A 90 25.42 9.72 10.07
CA SER A 90 26.82 10.14 10.25
C SER A 90 27.22 11.38 9.45
N LEU A 91 26.32 11.90 8.59
CA LEU A 91 26.61 13.05 7.73
C LEU A 91 26.57 14.36 8.53
N SER A 92 27.53 15.25 8.25
CA SER A 92 27.48 16.63 8.73
C SER A 92 26.36 17.42 8.03
N GLU A 93 25.86 18.47 8.67
CA GLU A 93 24.72 19.27 8.20
C GLU A 93 24.87 19.74 6.74
N ASN A 94 26.02 20.32 6.40
CA ASN A 94 26.32 20.77 5.04
C ASN A 94 26.32 19.62 4.00
N ARG A 95 26.68 18.39 4.39
CA ARG A 95 26.64 17.22 3.51
C ARG A 95 25.22 16.70 3.34
N LEU A 96 24.42 16.79 4.41
CA LEU A 96 23.00 16.45 4.35
C LEU A 96 22.22 17.43 3.47
N GLU A 97 22.50 18.73 3.57
CA GLU A 97 21.92 19.77 2.71
C GLU A 97 22.28 19.53 1.23
N ALA A 98 23.54 19.25 0.93
CA ALA A 98 23.97 18.93 -0.43
C ALA A 98 23.28 17.65 -0.98
N LEU A 99 23.09 16.64 -0.13
CA LEU A 99 22.38 15.42 -0.48
C LEU A 99 20.90 15.69 -0.80
N LEU A 100 20.21 16.47 0.04
CA LEU A 100 18.81 16.86 -0.17
C LEU A 100 18.63 17.60 -1.49
N ASN A 101 19.45 18.62 -1.75
CA ASN A 101 19.42 19.38 -3.00
C ASN A 101 19.64 18.48 -4.24
N SER A 102 20.53 17.49 -4.14
CA SER A 102 20.76 16.51 -5.21
C SER A 102 19.56 15.60 -5.45
N LEU A 103 18.91 15.14 -4.37
CA LEU A 103 17.71 14.31 -4.45
C LEU A 103 16.54 15.07 -5.06
N ASP A 104 16.32 16.32 -4.67
CA ASP A 104 15.28 17.19 -5.25
C ASP A 104 15.50 17.42 -6.74
N ALA A 105 16.74 17.73 -7.14
CA ALA A 105 17.07 17.90 -8.56
C ALA A 105 16.78 16.63 -9.39
N LYS A 106 17.09 15.44 -8.83
CA LYS A 106 16.79 14.16 -9.46
C LYS A 106 15.30 13.86 -9.50
N LEU A 107 14.56 14.20 -8.44
CA LEU A 107 13.11 14.03 -8.37
C LEU A 107 12.43 14.88 -9.45
N GLU A 108 12.80 16.16 -9.55
CA GLU A 108 12.27 17.06 -10.57
C GLU A 108 12.64 16.61 -11.99
N SER A 109 13.86 16.09 -12.18
CA SER A 109 14.24 15.46 -13.46
C SER A 109 13.34 14.27 -13.79
N GLY A 110 13.09 13.38 -12.82
CA GLY A 110 12.22 12.22 -13.00
C GLY A 110 10.78 12.61 -13.35
N LYS A 111 10.22 13.60 -12.64
CA LYS A 111 8.88 14.15 -12.94
C LYS A 111 8.79 14.65 -14.38
N ARG A 112 9.78 15.43 -14.83
CA ARG A 112 9.83 15.91 -16.23
C ARG A 112 9.89 14.77 -17.24
N THR A 113 10.70 13.75 -16.99
CA THR A 113 10.78 12.56 -17.87
C THR A 113 9.46 11.79 -17.93
N LEU A 114 8.77 11.62 -16.79
CA LEU A 114 7.47 10.94 -16.75
C LEU A 114 6.39 11.70 -17.51
N LEU A 115 6.33 13.03 -17.32
CA LEU A 115 5.40 13.90 -18.06
C LEU A 115 5.68 13.84 -19.57
N HIS A 116 6.95 13.87 -19.97
CA HIS A 116 7.32 13.78 -21.38
C HIS A 116 6.89 12.44 -22.00
N LYS A 117 7.14 11.31 -21.33
CA LYS A 117 6.68 9.98 -21.80
C LYS A 117 5.16 9.90 -21.90
N ARG A 118 4.43 10.47 -20.93
CA ARG A 118 2.97 10.53 -20.96
C ARG A 118 2.46 11.31 -22.18
N ASN A 119 3.07 12.47 -22.47
CA ASN A 119 2.69 13.30 -23.60
C ASN A 119 3.04 12.64 -24.94
N GLN A 120 4.21 12.01 -25.06
CA GLN A 120 4.58 11.23 -26.26
C GLN A 120 3.62 10.07 -26.55
N SER A 121 3.16 9.36 -25.51
CA SER A 121 2.16 8.30 -25.69
C SER A 121 0.83 8.85 -26.20
N ALA A 122 0.38 10.00 -25.67
CA ALA A 122 -0.86 10.65 -26.11
C ALA A 122 -0.75 11.15 -27.58
N GLU A 123 0.39 11.72 -27.97
CA GLU A 123 0.66 12.17 -29.35
C GLU A 123 0.71 11.01 -30.35
N HIS A 124 1.25 9.85 -29.94
CA HIS A 124 1.27 8.63 -30.77
C HIS A 124 -0.14 8.09 -31.07
N TYR A 125 -1.06 8.10 -30.09
CA TYR A 125 -2.45 7.70 -30.30
C TYR A 125 -3.24 8.70 -31.17
N GLN A 126 -2.90 10.00 -31.11
CA GLN A 126 -3.54 11.03 -31.93
C GLN A 126 -3.24 10.84 -33.43
N HIS A 127 -1.99 10.49 -33.78
CA HIS A 127 -1.55 10.31 -35.17
C HIS A 127 -2.14 9.05 -35.85
N ILE A 128 -2.40 7.99 -35.09
CA ILE A 128 -3.03 6.75 -35.61
C ILE A 128 -4.51 6.97 -35.93
N CYS A 129 -5.22 7.79 -35.15
CA CYS A 129 -6.62 8.10 -35.39
C CYS A 129 -6.85 9.04 -36.59
N SER A 130 -5.88 9.87 -36.97
CA SER A 130 -6.03 10.80 -38.10
C SER A 130 -5.79 10.17 -39.48
N SER A 131 -5.18 8.98 -39.54
CA SER A 131 -4.75 8.33 -40.80
C SER A 131 -5.64 7.16 -41.26
N SER A 132 -6.67 6.79 -40.48
CA SER A 132 -7.47 5.58 -40.73
C SER A 132 -8.91 5.89 -41.12
N GLN A 133 -9.11 6.42 -42.32
CA GLN A 133 -10.42 6.36 -42.98
C GLN A 133 -10.54 5.03 -43.75
N SER A 134 -10.96 3.94 -43.07
CA SER A 134 -11.76 2.85 -43.68
C SER A 134 -12.02 1.66 -42.73
N ARG A 135 -13.33 1.40 -42.54
CA ARG A 135 -14.04 0.16 -42.14
C ARG A 135 -13.94 -0.33 -40.68
N PRO A 136 -15.10 -0.61 -40.03
CA PRO A 136 -15.13 -1.26 -38.73
C PRO A 136 -14.98 -2.78 -38.89
N CYS A 137 -13.89 -3.34 -38.35
CA CYS A 137 -13.77 -4.78 -38.15
C CYS A 137 -14.43 -5.16 -36.83
N ASN A 138 -15.56 -5.87 -36.90
CA ASN A 138 -16.14 -6.57 -35.75
C ASN A 138 -15.36 -7.87 -35.52
N TYR A 139 -14.50 -7.90 -34.50
CA TYR A 139 -13.79 -9.08 -34.03
C TYR A 139 -13.85 -9.10 -32.48
N TYR A 140 -14.62 -10.07 -31.95
CA TYR A 140 -14.72 -10.60 -30.57
C TYR A 140 -14.88 -9.57 -29.43
N LYS A 141 -16.08 -9.55 -28.85
CA LYS A 141 -16.26 -9.17 -27.44
C LYS A 141 -15.56 -10.22 -26.58
N GLN A 142 -14.28 -10.01 -26.32
CA GLN A 142 -13.65 -10.53 -25.14
C GLN A 142 -14.17 -9.67 -23.98
N ASP A 143 -14.79 -10.29 -23.00
CA ASP A 143 -15.22 -9.63 -21.77
C ASP A 143 -14.06 -8.82 -21.23
N GLN A 144 -14.14 -7.50 -21.45
CA GLN A 144 -13.32 -6.53 -20.75
C GLN A 144 -13.84 -6.52 -19.31
N VAL A 145 -13.38 -7.47 -18.51
CA VAL A 145 -13.12 -7.15 -17.12
C VAL A 145 -12.07 -6.06 -17.19
N ASN A 146 -12.51 -4.83 -16.98
CA ASN A 146 -11.70 -3.64 -16.87
C ASN A 146 -10.44 -3.93 -16.03
N HIS A 147 -9.31 -4.21 -16.69
CA HIS A 147 -7.98 -4.04 -16.10
C HIS A 147 -7.50 -2.59 -16.21
N GLN A 148 -8.42 -1.66 -16.47
CA GLN A 148 -8.13 -0.23 -16.60
C GLN A 148 -8.84 0.62 -15.53
N GLU A 149 -9.20 0.00 -14.40
CA GLU A 149 -9.70 0.68 -13.21
C GLU A 149 -8.89 0.30 -11.95
N GLU A 150 -7.56 0.23 -12.05
CA GLU A 150 -6.66 0.14 -10.87
C GLU A 150 -5.47 1.12 -10.92
N ASP A 151 -5.38 2.01 -11.91
CA ASP A 151 -4.31 3.03 -11.99
C ASP A 151 -4.79 4.45 -11.61
N LYS A 152 -5.91 4.50 -10.86
CA LYS A 152 -6.37 5.66 -10.09
C LYS A 152 -6.73 5.28 -8.66
N LYS A 153 -6.09 4.27 -8.08
CA LYS A 153 -6.02 4.24 -6.61
C LYS A 153 -4.99 5.29 -6.22
N PRO A 154 -5.32 6.27 -5.35
CA PRO A 154 -4.29 7.10 -4.77
C PRO A 154 -3.27 6.14 -4.18
N MET A 155 -2.00 6.31 -4.56
CA MET A 155 -0.89 5.61 -3.96
C MET A 155 -1.13 5.71 -2.45
N MET A 156 -1.59 4.60 -1.83
CA MET A 156 -1.87 4.62 -0.40
C MET A 156 -0.52 4.84 0.23
N ILE A 157 -0.28 6.09 0.62
CA ILE A 157 0.80 6.46 1.50
C ILE A 157 0.58 5.54 2.69
N CYS A 158 1.46 4.54 2.87
CA CYS A 158 1.37 3.58 3.95
C CYS A 158 1.04 4.36 5.23
N SER A 159 0.14 3.88 6.08
CA SER A 159 -0.24 4.56 7.32
C SER A 159 1.00 5.04 8.11
N SER A 160 2.10 4.28 8.05
CA SER A 160 3.42 4.65 8.55
C SER A 160 4.01 5.93 7.93
N LEU A 161 3.93 6.12 6.61
CA LEU A 161 4.41 7.32 5.93
C LEU A 161 3.54 8.54 6.23
N LEU A 162 2.21 8.38 6.38
CA LEU A 162 1.35 9.47 6.83
C LEU A 162 1.69 9.90 8.25
N ILE A 163 1.94 8.94 9.14
CA ILE A 163 2.39 9.21 10.52
C ILE A 163 3.73 9.94 10.51
N ILE A 164 4.69 9.52 9.68
CA ILE A 164 5.99 10.19 9.55
C ILE A 164 5.82 11.62 9.05
N ILE A 165 5.00 11.86 8.01
CA ILE A 165 4.74 13.20 7.47
C ILE A 165 4.07 14.08 8.54
N ILE A 166 3.09 13.55 9.28
CA ILE A 166 2.43 14.28 10.37
C ILE A 166 3.43 14.62 11.49
N ILE A 167 4.31 13.69 11.87
CA ILE A 167 5.36 13.93 12.87
C ILE A 167 6.30 15.04 12.39
N ILE A 168 6.76 14.99 11.14
CA ILE A 168 7.65 16.01 10.56
C ILE A 168 6.98 17.39 10.56
N ILE A 169 5.70 17.48 10.19
CA ILE A 169 4.93 18.73 10.19
C ILE A 169 4.77 19.26 11.63
N ILE A 170 4.41 18.41 12.58
CA ILE A 170 4.25 18.81 13.99
C ILE A 170 5.58 19.28 14.57
N SER A 171 6.68 18.56 14.32
CA SER A 171 8.01 18.96 14.76
C SER A 171 8.44 20.31 14.17
N SER A 172 8.15 20.55 12.89
CA SER A 172 8.48 21.83 12.23
C SER A 172 7.70 23.01 12.83
N LEU A 173 6.40 22.83 13.08
CA LEU A 173 5.55 23.83 13.73
C LEU A 173 5.96 24.11 15.19
N LEU A 174 6.40 23.07 15.92
CA LEU A 174 6.86 23.22 17.30
C LEU A 174 8.17 24.02 17.36
N ILE A 175 9.08 23.77 16.41
CA ILE A 175 10.36 24.50 16.32
C ILE A 175 10.10 25.99 16.02
N GLU A 176 9.20 26.32 15.08
CA GLU A 176 8.83 27.72 14.81
C GLU A 176 8.25 28.42 16.04
N SER A 177 7.39 27.75 16.80
CA SER A 177 6.81 28.31 18.03
C SER A 177 7.86 28.55 19.13
N ILE A 178 8.80 27.61 19.31
CA ILE A 178 9.91 27.75 20.28
C ILE A 178 10.83 28.90 19.87
N VAL A 179 11.14 29.03 18.58
CA VAL A 179 11.96 30.14 18.05
C VAL A 179 11.26 31.48 18.26
N GLN A 180 9.96 31.58 17.98
CA GLN A 180 9.17 32.80 18.22
C GLN A 180 9.12 33.17 19.71
N MET A 181 8.90 32.19 20.60
CA MET A 181 8.89 32.40 22.05
C MET A 181 10.25 32.82 22.58
N ASN A 182 11.36 32.26 22.07
CA ASN A 182 12.72 32.66 22.45
C ASN A 182 13.05 34.07 21.96
N ILE A 183 12.61 34.45 20.75
CA ILE A 183 12.78 35.82 20.23
C ILE A 183 12.00 36.81 21.08
N LEU A 184 10.74 36.52 21.42
CA LEU A 184 9.90 37.36 22.28
C LEU A 184 10.47 37.47 23.71
N SER A 185 10.96 36.36 24.28
CA SER A 185 11.65 36.37 25.57
C SER A 185 12.90 37.24 25.55
N ASN A 186 13.73 37.12 24.52
CA ASN A 186 14.93 37.94 24.37
C ASN A 186 14.60 39.43 24.21
N LEU A 187 13.57 39.77 23.42
CA LEU A 187 13.10 41.15 23.27
C LEU A 187 12.56 41.72 24.59
N LEU A 188 11.81 40.92 25.35
CA LEU A 188 11.28 41.32 26.66
C LEU A 188 12.42 41.52 27.68
N SER A 189 13.43 40.66 27.69
CA SER A 189 14.63 40.81 28.52
C SER A 189 15.43 42.07 28.16
N THR A 190 15.53 42.41 26.86
CA THR A 190 16.21 43.65 26.44
C THR A 190 15.44 44.92 26.80
N LEU A 191 14.10 44.87 26.84
CA LEU A 191 13.26 46.00 27.25
C LEU A 191 13.26 46.21 28.78
N GLN A 192 13.39 45.15 29.58
CA GLN A 192 13.48 45.26 31.04
C GLN A 192 14.81 45.87 31.51
N LEU A 193 15.89 45.77 30.73
CA LEU A 193 17.18 46.38 31.03
C LEU A 193 17.26 47.89 30.72
N SER A 194 16.25 48.49 30.07
CA SER A 194 16.24 49.92 29.73
C SER A 194 15.49 50.83 30.71
N VAL A 195 14.92 50.29 31.79
CA VAL A 195 14.27 51.08 32.85
C VAL A 195 15.22 51.15 34.04
N GLY A 196 16.00 52.24 34.10
CA GLY A 196 16.96 52.50 35.18
C GLY A 196 16.28 52.77 36.53
N PRO A 197 16.97 52.51 37.67
CA PRO A 197 16.37 52.61 38.99
C PRO A 197 16.50 54.03 39.56
N SER A 198 15.41 54.57 40.11
CA SER A 198 15.45 55.71 41.02
C SER A 198 15.05 55.27 42.43
N SER A 199 16.07 55.08 43.28
CA SER A 199 16.14 55.47 44.70
C SER A 199 14.86 55.44 45.56
N SER A 200 14.85 54.64 46.63
CA SER A 200 15.00 55.15 48.01
C SER A 200 14.89 54.03 49.07
N ASN A 201 15.53 54.31 50.21
CA ASN A 201 15.95 53.42 51.29
C ASN A 201 14.82 52.92 52.22
N SER A 202 15.02 51.77 52.88
CA SER A 202 14.87 51.62 54.34
C SER A 202 15.38 50.26 54.83
N GLU A 203 15.80 50.26 56.11
CA GLU A 203 16.65 49.35 56.86
C GLU A 203 16.05 47.97 57.24
N LEU A 204 16.91 46.93 57.22
CA LEU A 204 17.24 45.88 58.24
C LEU A 204 16.12 45.19 59.10
N PRO A 205 16.38 44.04 59.77
CA PRO A 205 17.33 42.94 59.51
C PRO A 205 16.86 41.51 59.89
N PHE A 206 17.73 40.53 59.58
CA PHE A 206 18.03 39.28 60.34
C PHE A 206 17.11 38.04 60.27
N GLU A 207 17.81 36.89 60.36
CA GLU A 207 17.36 35.50 60.59
C GLU A 207 16.61 34.81 59.44
N GLY A 208 16.82 33.54 59.11
CA GLY A 208 17.57 32.46 59.74
C GLY A 208 17.05 31.12 59.19
N GLN A 209 17.96 30.15 59.09
CA GLN A 209 17.75 28.70 58.96
C GLN A 209 17.15 28.11 57.66
N HIS A 210 17.83 27.15 56.99
CA HIS A 210 17.89 25.71 57.32
C HIS A 210 16.46 25.10 57.28
N ILE A 211 16.07 24.06 56.53
CA ILE A 211 16.70 22.77 56.22
C ILE A 211 15.97 22.11 55.02
N ASN A 212 16.77 21.47 54.17
CA ASN A 212 16.59 20.29 53.32
C ASN A 212 15.43 19.31 53.66
N PHE A 213 14.76 18.74 52.65
CA PHE A 213 14.16 17.39 52.71
C PHE A 213 14.07 16.73 51.31
N ASN A 214 14.88 15.68 51.12
CA ASN A 214 14.62 14.42 50.39
C ASN A 214 14.65 14.31 48.84
N ASN A 215 15.85 13.99 48.34
CA ASN A 215 16.23 12.73 47.64
C ASN A 215 15.23 11.53 47.72
N PRO A 216 15.39 10.42 46.96
CA PRO A 216 15.51 10.17 45.52
C PRO A 216 14.60 8.97 45.06
N MET A 217 14.85 8.41 43.86
CA MET A 217 14.69 6.98 43.49
C MET A 217 13.40 6.43 42.79
N MET A 218 13.68 5.66 41.72
CA MET A 218 13.01 4.42 41.22
C MET A 218 11.90 4.52 40.16
N ILE A 219 12.20 4.14 38.91
CA ILE A 219 11.93 2.81 38.27
C ILE A 219 10.44 2.58 37.90
N GLN A 220 10.08 2.53 36.61
CA GLN A 220 9.95 1.28 35.81
C GLN A 220 9.09 1.49 34.55
N LYS A 221 9.61 1.01 33.42
CA LYS A 221 8.83 0.65 32.23
C LYS A 221 7.90 -0.51 32.56
N ARG A 222 6.63 -0.46 32.14
CA ARG A 222 5.77 -1.64 32.05
C ARG A 222 4.96 -1.60 30.75
N TRP A 223 5.39 -2.42 29.80
CA TRP A 223 4.51 -2.94 28.75
C TRP A 223 3.89 -4.25 29.26
N ARG A 224 2.58 -4.39 29.10
CA ARG A 224 1.86 -5.67 29.07
C ARG A 224 0.66 -5.47 28.14
N THR A 225 0.78 -6.03 26.93
CA THR A 225 0.01 -7.19 26.41
C THR A 225 -1.45 -6.87 26.20
#